data_AF-A0A4Y8CTQ9-F1
#
_entry.id   AF-A0A4Y8CTQ9-F1
#
_cell.length_a   1.000
_cell.length_b   1.000
_cell.length_c   1.000
_cell.angle_alpha   90.00
_cell.angle_beta   90.00
_cell.angle_gamma   90.00
#
_symmetry.space_group_name_H-M   'P 1'
#
loop_
_entity.id
_entity.type
_entity.pdbx_description
1 polymer ?
#
loop_
_entity_poly.entity_id
_entity_poly.type
_entity_poly.pdbx_seq_one_letter_code
_entity_poly.pdbx_strand_id
1 'polypeptide(L)' 'MLKQYFEDNGINLKKFAQKHNLHYMSLFRVVNGLYSEKYKAKANTKAVFEKLLELKIIDKLPEVCV' A
#
# COMPACT_ATOMS: atom_id res chain seq x y z
N MET A 1 -1.49 -10.75 -5.31
CA MET A 1 -1.44 -9.30 -5.65
C MET A 1 -2.31 -8.55 -4.67
N LEU A 2 -1.83 -7.42 -4.13
CA LEU A 2 -2.56 -6.63 -3.12
C LEU A 2 -4.01 -6.33 -3.52
N LYS A 3 -4.26 -6.03 -4.79
CA LYS A 3 -5.61 -5.85 -5.33
C LYS A 3 -6.57 -6.98 -4.95
N GLN A 4 -6.20 -8.23 -5.22
CA GLN A 4 -7.04 -9.39 -4.94
C GLN A 4 -7.33 -9.54 -3.44
N TYR A 5 -6.32 -9.32 -2.59
CA TYR A 5 -6.51 -9.36 -1.13
C TYR A 5 -7.57 -8.34 -0.67
N PHE A 6 -7.54 -7.11 -1.19
CA PHE A 6 -8.51 -6.08 -0.83
C PHE A 6 -9.91 -6.42 -1.36
N GLU A 7 -10.02 -7.01 -2.55
CA GLU A 7 -11.28 -7.45 -3.15
C GLU A 7 -11.91 -8.63 -2.37
N ASP A 8 -11.14 -9.69 -2.11
CA ASP A 8 -11.59 -10.89 -1.39
C ASP A 8 -12.05 -10.59 0.04
N ASN A 9 -11.43 -9.60 0.69
CA ASN A 9 -11.77 -9.18 2.04
C ASN A 9 -12.80 -8.02 2.09
N GLY A 10 -13.34 -7.59 0.95
CA GLY A 10 -14.31 -6.49 0.88
C GLY A 10 -13.80 -5.16 1.43
N ILE A 11 -12.48 -4.93 1.37
CA ILE A 11 -11.84 -3.75 1.97
C ILE A 11 -11.99 -2.55 1.04
N ASN A 12 -12.77 -1.56 1.49
CA ASN A 12 -12.88 -0.28 0.79
C ASN A 12 -11.61 0.56 0.98
N LEU A 13 -10.91 0.87 -0.11
CA LEU A 13 -9.64 1.63 -0.08
C LEU A 13 -9.76 3.02 0.54
N LYS A 14 -10.87 3.75 0.32
CA LYS A 14 -11.06 5.09 0.93
C LYS A 14 -11.20 4.98 2.44
N LYS A 15 -12.03 4.06 2.92
CA LYS A 15 -12.21 3.82 4.36
C LYS A 15 -10.92 3.31 5.01
N PHE A 16 -10.21 2.41 4.34
CA PHE A 16 -8.92 1.92 4.82
C PHE A 16 -7.88 3.04 4.94
N ALA A 17 -7.78 3.90 3.91
CA ALA A 17 -6.89 5.05 3.91
C ALA A 17 -7.21 6.01 5.06
N GLN A 18 -8.48 6.34 5.27
CA GLN A 18 -8.93 7.19 6.37
C GLN A 18 -8.62 6.56 7.74
N LYS A 19 -8.95 5.29 7.94
CA LYS A 19 -8.73 4.56 9.20
C LYS A 19 -7.26 4.55 9.62
N HIS A 20 -6.35 4.48 8.66
CA HIS A 20 -4.92 4.37 8.91
C HIS A 20 -4.14 5.66 8.62
N ASN A 21 -4.83 6.79 8.41
CA ASN A 21 -4.23 8.08 8.07
C ASN A 21 -3.25 8.02 6.88
N LEU A 22 -3.63 7.29 5.84
CA LEU A 22 -2.84 7.11 4.62
C LEU A 22 -3.32 8.03 3.49
N HIS A 23 -2.39 8.46 2.66
CA HIS A 23 -2.72 9.18 1.43
C HIS A 23 -3.42 8.24 0.43
N TYR A 24 -4.71 8.50 0.16
CA TYR A 24 -5.56 7.63 -0.66
C TYR A 24 -4.97 7.29 -2.03
N MET A 25 -4.45 8.27 -2.78
CA MET A 25 -3.90 8.01 -4.11
C MET A 25 -2.63 7.15 -4.06
N SER A 26 -1.85 7.26 -2.98
CA SER A 26 -0.67 6.39 -2.79
C SER A 26 -1.11 4.95 -2.51
N LEU A 27 -2.10 4.76 -1.63
CA LEU A 27 -2.68 3.44 -1.37
C LEU A 27 -3.26 2.82 -2.65
N PHE A 28 -4.04 3.59 -3.41
CA PHE A 28 -4.64 3.14 -4.67
C PHE A 28 -3.56 2.65 -5.65
N ARG A 29 -2.48 3.42 -5.84
CA ARG A 29 -1.39 3.03 -6.74
C ARG A 29 -0.66 1.77 -6.27
N VAL A 30 -0.37 1.68 -4.97
CA VAL A 30 0.29 0.50 -4.38
C VAL A 30 -0.56 -0.76 -4.55
N VAL A 31 -1.85 -0.68 -4.19
CA VAL A 31 -2.76 -1.83 -4.27
C VAL A 31 -2.94 -2.31 -5.71
N ASN A 32 -3.00 -1.39 -6.69
CA ASN A 32 -3.12 -1.72 -8.11
C ASN A 32 -1.79 -2.05 -8.79
N GLY A 33 -0.66 -2.08 -8.08
CA GLY A 33 0.65 -2.36 -8.67
C GLY A 33 1.16 -1.28 -9.62
N LEU A 34 0.63 -0.05 -9.52
CA LEU A 34 1.00 1.10 -10.36
C LEU A 34 2.24 1.84 -9.83
N TYR A 35 3.14 1.12 -9.15
CA TYR A 35 4.39 1.68 -8.65
C TYR A 35 5.56 1.00 -9.35
N SER A 36 6.44 1.80 -9.94
CA SER A 36 7.63 1.30 -10.63
C SER A 36 8.78 1.18 -9.65
N GLU A 37 9.49 0.06 -9.70
CA GLU A 37 10.70 -0.17 -8.89
C GLU A 37 11.88 0.74 -9.27
N LYS A 38 11.78 1.46 -10.40
CA LYS A 38 12.83 2.35 -10.90
C LYS A 38 13.07 3.59 -10.05
N TYR A 39 12.17 3.95 -9.13
CA TYR A 39 12.27 5.17 -8.33
C TYR A 39 11.99 4.91 -6.86
N LYS A 40 12.83 5.48 -5.98
CA LYS A 40 12.64 5.45 -4.52
C LYS A 40 11.22 5.87 -4.14
N ALA A 41 10.63 5.15 -3.18
CA ALA A 41 9.32 5.43 -2.63
C ALA A 41 9.29 6.83 -2.02
N LYS A 42 8.38 7.69 -2.49
CA LYS A 42 8.06 8.94 -1.80
C LYS A 42 7.47 8.63 -0.42
N ALA A 43 7.57 9.57 0.54
CA ALA A 43 7.13 9.40 1.92
C ALA A 43 5.73 8.75 2.05
N ASN A 44 4.74 9.23 1.29
CA ASN A 44 3.38 8.66 1.31
C ASN A 44 3.29 7.22 0.80
N THR A 45 4.11 6.84 -0.19
CA THR A 45 4.15 5.46 -0.69
C THR A 45 4.83 4.54 0.32
N LYS A 46 5.92 5.01 0.94
CA LYS A 46 6.63 4.28 1.99
C LYS A 46 5.71 4.02 3.19
N ALA A 47 4.98 5.03 3.66
CA ALA A 47 4.00 4.90 4.73
C ALA A 47 2.91 3.85 4.43
N VAL A 48 2.48 3.73 3.16
CA VAL A 48 1.53 2.67 2.77
C VAL A 48 2.17 1.29 2.92
N PHE A 49 3.38 1.07 2.38
CA PHE A 49 4.05 -0.23 2.49
C PHE A 49 4.36 -0.61 3.93
N GLU A 50 4.82 0.34 4.74
CA GLU A 50 5.04 0.15 6.17
C GLU A 50 3.75 -0.28 6.88
N LYS A 51 2.63 0.37 6.57
CA LYS A 51 1.34 0.00 7.16
C LYS A 51 0.84 -1.37 6.72
N LEU A 52 1.06 -1.73 5.45
CA LEU A 52 0.72 -3.07 4.95
C LEU A 52 1.57 -4.16 5.64
N LEU A 53 2.85 -3.87 5.92
CA LEU A 53 3.74 -4.77 6.65
C LEU A 53 3.33 -4.91 8.11
N GLU A 54 3.04 -3.79 8.79
CA GLU A 54 2.56 -3.77 10.18
C GLU A 54 1.30 -4.62 10.36
N LEU A 55 0.39 -4.57 9.37
CA LEU A 55 -0.85 -5.34 9.35
C LEU A 55 -0.67 -6.77 8.80
N LYS A 56 0.56 -7.19 8.47
CA LYS A 56 0.88 -8.51 7.90
C LYS A 56 0.11 -8.84 6.62
N ILE A 57 -0.18 -7.82 5.81
CA ILE A 57 -0.78 -7.97 4.47
C ILE A 57 0.32 -8.28 3.44
N ILE A 58 1.56 -7.85 3.72
CA ILE A 58 2.78 -8.21 2.99
C ILE A 58 3.81 -8.72 3.99
N ASP A 59 4.72 -9.58 3.54
CA ASP A 59 5.74 -10.19 4.41
C ASP A 59 7.02 -9.36 4.55
N LYS A 60 7.28 -8.47 3.59
CA LYS A 60 8.49 -7.62 3.57
C LYS A 60 8.25 -6.30 2.85
N LEU A 61 9.04 -5.28 3.19
CA LEU A 61 9.09 -4.03 2.42
C LEU A 61 9.71 -4.26 1.04
N PRO A 62 9.19 -3.61 -0.01
CA PRO A 62 9.86 -3.59 -1.32
C PRO A 62 11.19 -2.83 -1.24
N GLU A 63 12.14 -3.18 -2.11
CA GLU A 63 13.46 -2.53 -2.18
C GLU A 63 13.37 -1.02 -2.42
N VAL A 64 12.34 -0.55 -3.13
CA VAL A 64 12.10 0.90 -3.31
C VAL A 64 11.87 1.68 -2.03
N CYS A 65 11.56 1.02 -0.92
CA CYS A 65 11.34 1.65 0.39
C CYS A 65 12.61 1.71 1.26
N VAL A 66 13.68 1.04 0.83
CA VAL A 66 15.00 0.95 1.48
C VAL A 66 15.94 1.99 0.88
#